data_AF-A0A1M3NFH3-F1
#
_entry.id   AF-A0A1M3NFH3-F1
#
_cell.length_a   1.000
_cell.length_b   1.000
_cell.length_c   1.000
_cell.angle_alpha   90.00
_cell.angle_beta   90.00
_cell.angle_gamma   90.00
#
_symmetry.space_group_name_H-M   'P 1'
#
loop_
_entity.id
_entity.type
_entity.pdbx_description
1 polymer ?
#
loop_
_entity_poly.entity_id
_entity_poly.type
_entity_poly.pdbx_seq_one_letter_code
_entity_poly.pdbx_strand_id
1 'polypeptide(L)'
;MKRRGALGLTIAACTVALTILGCRSRPTNRHTRSSHELMHRPSRDHGRAIRALCADLTPDACTTACPPTLPAREHAQCLIDFRFADDSEALDLARALYARTGVLPGVDTTTSHGTYGGTPIATQPALPVGDDRQHLAWLIASFERYEQVFAILVARAPRPIDFRLRPDAFGFFRTGTQAYPSAWGQGGVVGYNLDGPLHTNERDVLETIFHELFHLNDERRGGWSASALGELFEGIVRRCGRDDGCFGDFAPHDTRVPNGTYYPFDEATRDVREYAAELALRYFREHEAILDGTPLEPPFKCGSEENRVAWERLVEDFFGGLDLSRDCAAGPSAPRGS
;
A
#
# COMPACT_ATOMS: atom_id res chain seq x y z
N MET A 1 -4.90 20.64 54.83
CA MET A 1 -5.48 19.96 56.02
C MET A 1 -6.97 19.70 55.74
N LYS A 2 -7.38 18.44 55.50
CA LYS A 2 -8.21 17.58 56.42
C LYS A 2 -9.58 18.24 56.75
N ARG A 3 -10.79 17.69 56.57
CA ARG A 3 -11.43 16.35 56.36
C ARG A 3 -12.84 16.61 55.72
N ARG A 4 -13.38 15.83 54.78
CA ARG A 4 -14.23 14.60 54.85
C ARG A 4 -15.44 14.59 55.81
N GLY A 5 -16.60 14.27 55.23
CA GLY A 5 -17.82 13.64 55.80
C GLY A 5 -19.06 14.02 54.98
N ALA A 6 -20.12 13.24 54.72
CA ALA A 6 -20.40 11.82 54.46
C ALA A 6 -21.94 11.63 54.53
N LEU A 7 -22.53 10.99 53.52
CA LEU A 7 -23.82 10.26 53.48
C LEU A 7 -25.20 10.94 53.65
N GLY A 8 -26.14 10.51 52.79
CA GLY A 8 -27.60 10.57 53.03
C GLY A 8 -28.45 10.30 51.78
N LEU A 9 -28.82 9.03 51.55
CA LEU A 9 -29.69 8.52 50.48
C LEU A 9 -31.15 8.50 50.96
N THR A 10 -32.15 8.94 50.17
CA THR A 10 -33.51 8.35 50.22
C THR A 10 -34.34 8.60 48.95
N ILE A 11 -35.10 7.55 48.63
CA ILE A 11 -35.94 7.25 47.48
C ILE A 11 -37.34 7.89 47.63
N ALA A 12 -37.97 8.29 46.52
CA ALA A 12 -39.43 8.33 46.42
C ALA A 12 -39.89 8.02 44.99
N ALA A 13 -40.62 6.90 44.87
CA ALA A 13 -41.35 6.47 43.68
C ALA A 13 -42.78 7.01 43.71
N CYS A 14 -43.38 7.25 42.54
CA CYS A 14 -44.83 7.34 42.33
C CYS A 14 -45.15 6.92 40.87
N THR A 15 -45.69 5.71 40.69
CA THR A 15 -47.10 5.41 40.28
C THR A 15 -47.31 5.50 38.75
N VAL A 16 -47.16 4.39 38.02
CA VAL A 16 -48.18 3.38 37.62
C VAL A 16 -49.29 3.93 36.70
N ALA A 17 -49.29 3.46 35.45
CA ALA A 17 -50.51 3.21 34.68
C ALA A 17 -50.29 2.07 33.67
N LEU A 18 -51.29 1.20 33.62
CA LEU A 18 -51.40 -0.13 33.00
C LEU A 18 -51.48 -0.14 31.46
N THR A 19 -50.83 -1.16 30.88
CA THR A 19 -51.27 -2.13 29.85
C THR A 19 -52.09 -1.68 28.63
N ILE A 20 -51.64 -2.02 27.41
CA ILE A 20 -52.33 -2.91 26.44
C ILE A 20 -51.43 -3.21 25.22
N LEU A 21 -51.58 -4.43 24.72
CA LEU A 21 -50.95 -5.15 23.61
C LEU A 21 -50.46 -4.36 22.37
N GLY A 22 -49.29 -4.78 21.88
CA GLY A 22 -49.16 -5.27 20.51
C GLY A 22 -48.55 -4.33 19.46
N CYS A 23 -47.23 -4.40 19.26
CA CYS A 23 -46.65 -4.48 17.92
C CYS A 23 -45.18 -4.92 17.98
N ARG A 24 -44.83 -5.92 17.15
CA ARG A 24 -43.46 -6.39 16.95
C ARG A 24 -42.66 -5.31 16.19
N SER A 25 -41.56 -4.86 16.76
CA SER A 25 -40.47 -4.23 16.02
C SER A 25 -39.15 -4.90 16.45
N ARG A 26 -38.52 -5.59 15.49
CA ARG A 26 -37.18 -6.16 15.62
C ARG A 26 -36.18 -5.01 15.78
N PRO A 27 -35.27 -5.01 16.78
CA PRO A 27 -34.11 -4.15 16.71
C PRO A 27 -33.13 -4.78 15.72
N THR A 28 -32.94 -4.13 14.58
CA THR A 28 -31.86 -4.42 13.65
C THR A 28 -30.54 -4.06 14.33
N ASN A 29 -29.90 -5.03 14.97
CA ASN A 29 -28.50 -4.97 15.34
C ASN A 29 -27.66 -4.97 14.04
N ARG A 30 -27.45 -3.80 13.45
CA ARG A 30 -26.40 -3.59 12.47
C ARG A 30 -25.25 -2.91 13.20
N HIS A 31 -24.40 -3.75 13.80
CA HIS A 31 -23.20 -3.35 14.51
C HIS A 31 -22.37 -2.37 13.67
N THR A 32 -22.08 -1.23 14.28
CA THR A 32 -20.87 -0.44 14.05
C THR A 32 -19.66 -1.36 14.21
N ARG A 33 -19.17 -1.92 13.10
CA ARG A 33 -17.82 -2.49 13.06
C ARG A 33 -16.86 -1.31 13.19
N SER A 34 -16.01 -1.36 14.21
CA SER A 34 -14.91 -0.41 14.38
C SER A 34 -14.05 -0.38 13.12
N SER A 35 -13.58 0.80 12.72
CA SER A 35 -12.67 1.02 11.59
C SER A 35 -11.42 0.13 11.63
N HIS A 36 -11.06 -0.37 12.81
CA HIS A 36 -10.00 -1.34 13.03
C HIS A 36 -10.26 -2.71 12.35
N GLU A 37 -11.52 -3.13 12.20
CA GLU A 37 -11.88 -4.48 11.74
C GLU A 37 -11.93 -4.61 10.21
N LEU A 38 -12.05 -3.48 9.48
CA LEU A 38 -11.94 -3.47 8.01
C LEU A 38 -10.49 -3.55 7.52
N MET A 39 -9.52 -3.10 8.33
CA MET A 39 -8.10 -3.09 7.98
C MET A 39 -7.33 -4.36 8.40
N HIS A 40 -7.98 -5.28 9.12
CA HIS A 40 -7.33 -6.44 9.75
C HIS A 40 -7.87 -7.80 9.30
N ARG A 41 -8.60 -7.87 8.18
CA ARG A 41 -8.99 -9.17 7.64
C ARG A 41 -7.73 -9.90 7.16
N PRO A 42 -7.45 -11.12 7.66
CA PRO A 42 -6.43 -11.97 7.08
C PRO A 42 -6.69 -12.10 5.59
N SER A 43 -5.62 -12.05 4.80
CA SER A 43 -5.67 -12.35 3.38
C SER A 43 -6.52 -13.60 3.13
N ARG A 44 -7.43 -13.53 2.15
CA ARG A 44 -8.20 -14.70 1.69
C ARG A 44 -7.32 -15.79 1.08
N ASP A 45 -6.02 -15.54 0.91
CA ASP A 45 -5.07 -16.43 0.23
C ASP A 45 -3.88 -16.80 1.13
N HIS A 46 -4.17 -17.14 2.40
CA HIS A 46 -3.20 -17.66 3.38
C HIS A 46 -2.30 -18.77 2.80
N GLY A 47 -2.84 -19.61 1.90
CA GLY A 47 -2.07 -20.64 1.22
C GLY A 47 -0.99 -20.09 0.27
N ARG A 48 -1.22 -18.95 -0.38
CA ARG A 48 -0.21 -18.29 -1.22
C ARG A 48 0.89 -17.66 -0.39
N ALA A 49 0.51 -16.95 0.67
CA ALA A 49 1.47 -16.32 1.55
C ALA A 49 2.38 -17.36 2.24
N ILE A 50 1.84 -18.53 2.63
CA ILE A 50 2.64 -19.65 3.15
C ILE A 50 3.60 -20.21 2.09
N ARG A 51 3.17 -20.33 0.83
CA ARG A 51 4.05 -20.81 -0.25
C ARG A 51 5.30 -19.95 -0.36
N ALA A 52 5.19 -18.63 -0.23
CA ALA A 52 6.35 -17.73 -0.29
C ALA A 52 7.38 -18.04 0.82
N LEU A 53 6.95 -18.33 2.05
CA LEU A 53 7.88 -18.68 3.15
C LEU A 53 8.71 -19.93 2.88
N CYS A 54 8.17 -20.87 2.10
CA CYS A 54 8.73 -22.21 1.93
C CYS A 54 9.23 -22.48 0.50
N ALA A 55 9.21 -21.47 -0.37
CA ALA A 55 9.36 -21.67 -1.81
C ALA A 55 10.73 -22.25 -2.20
N ASP A 56 11.79 -21.88 -1.48
CA ASP A 56 13.17 -22.30 -1.72
C ASP A 56 13.58 -23.59 -0.97
N LEU A 57 12.68 -24.17 -0.19
CA LEU A 57 12.96 -25.35 0.63
C LEU A 57 12.47 -26.64 -0.04
N THR A 58 12.92 -27.78 0.47
CA THR A 58 12.34 -29.06 0.06
C THR A 58 10.86 -29.10 0.48
N PRO A 59 9.99 -29.76 -0.31
CA PRO A 59 8.54 -29.73 -0.08
C PRO A 59 8.11 -30.10 1.35
N ASP A 60 8.85 -31.02 1.99
CA ASP A 60 8.51 -31.53 3.32
C ASP A 60 9.16 -30.75 4.47
N ALA A 61 10.14 -29.89 4.21
CA ALA A 61 10.89 -29.20 5.27
C ALA A 61 9.96 -28.34 6.14
N CYS A 62 9.17 -27.50 5.50
CA CYS A 62 8.21 -26.64 6.20
C CYS A 62 7.11 -27.43 6.90
N THR A 63 6.53 -28.44 6.26
CA THR A 63 5.45 -29.24 6.87
C THR A 63 5.94 -30.09 8.03
N THR A 64 7.21 -30.53 7.99
CA THR A 64 7.85 -31.29 9.07
C THR A 64 8.16 -30.39 10.26
N ALA A 65 8.71 -29.20 10.00
CA ALA A 65 9.00 -28.22 11.05
C ALA A 65 7.71 -27.66 11.67
N CYS A 66 6.71 -27.39 10.83
CA CYS A 66 5.48 -26.70 11.19
C CYS A 66 4.26 -27.41 10.58
N PRO A 67 3.54 -28.24 11.37
CA PRO A 67 2.40 -28.99 10.87
C PRO A 67 1.27 -28.07 10.38
N PRO A 68 0.70 -28.31 9.18
CA PRO A 68 -0.40 -27.51 8.64
C PRO A 68 -1.72 -27.70 9.39
N THR A 69 -1.77 -28.64 10.34
CA THR A 69 -2.89 -28.84 11.27
C THR A 69 -2.97 -27.77 12.35
N LEU A 70 -1.91 -26.97 12.53
CA LEU A 70 -1.92 -25.82 13.43
C LEU A 70 -2.95 -24.78 12.94
N PRO A 71 -3.58 -24.02 13.86
CA PRO A 71 -4.36 -22.85 13.48
C PRO A 71 -3.56 -21.89 12.59
N ALA A 72 -4.19 -21.29 11.59
CA ALA A 72 -3.53 -20.46 10.57
C ALA A 72 -2.49 -19.47 11.11
N ARG A 73 -2.82 -18.77 12.21
CA ARG A 73 -1.89 -17.82 12.85
C ARG A 73 -0.70 -18.49 13.51
N GLU A 74 -0.92 -19.60 14.22
CA GLU A 74 0.14 -20.38 14.88
C GLU A 74 1.03 -21.06 13.84
N HIS A 75 0.44 -21.54 12.75
CA HIS A 75 1.17 -22.10 11.61
C HIS A 75 2.11 -21.07 10.97
N ALA A 76 1.61 -19.86 10.68
CA ALA A 76 2.43 -18.77 10.16
C ALA A 76 3.56 -18.38 11.12
N GLN A 77 3.28 -18.27 12.42
CA GLN A 77 4.29 -17.96 13.43
C GLN A 77 5.37 -19.05 13.50
N CYS A 78 4.97 -20.33 13.51
CA CYS A 78 5.92 -21.44 13.47
C CYS A 78 6.82 -21.35 12.23
N LEU A 79 6.26 -21.07 11.05
CA LEU A 79 7.04 -20.97 9.83
C LEU A 79 8.02 -19.80 9.87
N ILE A 80 7.61 -18.64 10.39
CA ILE A 80 8.53 -17.50 10.61
C ILE A 80 9.67 -17.90 11.55
N ASP A 81 9.33 -18.55 12.67
CA ASP A 81 10.29 -19.02 13.66
C ASP A 81 11.31 -19.98 13.05
N PHE A 82 10.84 -20.90 12.21
CA PHE A 82 11.68 -21.84 11.49
C PHE A 82 12.58 -21.15 10.45
N ARG A 83 12.03 -20.20 9.67
CA ARG A 83 12.79 -19.55 8.58
C ARG A 83 13.87 -18.59 9.06
N PHE A 84 13.65 -17.94 10.20
CA PHE A 84 14.58 -16.95 10.76
C PHE A 84 15.32 -17.46 12.00
N ALA A 85 15.31 -18.77 12.27
CA ALA A 85 15.88 -19.37 13.48
C ALA A 85 17.36 -19.03 13.73
N ASP A 86 18.13 -18.87 12.65
CA ASP A 86 19.57 -18.62 12.70
C ASP A 86 19.93 -17.14 12.99
N ASP A 87 18.93 -16.26 13.04
CA ASP A 87 19.12 -14.83 13.23
C ASP A 87 18.04 -14.25 14.15
N SER A 88 18.34 -14.12 15.44
CA SER A 88 17.37 -13.68 16.46
C SER A 88 16.82 -12.27 16.21
N GLU A 89 17.64 -11.36 15.68
CA GLU A 89 17.19 -9.99 15.40
C GLU A 89 16.28 -9.94 14.17
N ALA A 90 16.66 -10.65 13.10
CA ALA A 90 15.79 -10.78 11.93
C ALA A 90 14.48 -11.50 12.28
N LEU A 91 14.52 -12.51 13.15
CA LEU A 91 13.35 -13.22 13.64
C LEU A 91 12.39 -12.29 14.39
N ASP A 92 12.90 -11.47 15.31
CA ASP A 92 12.08 -10.51 16.05
C ASP A 92 11.42 -9.49 15.12
N LEU A 93 12.15 -9.01 14.10
CA LEU A 93 11.61 -8.12 13.07
C LEU A 93 10.58 -8.83 12.17
N ALA A 94 10.83 -10.05 11.73
CA ALA A 94 9.91 -10.84 10.91
C ALA A 94 8.59 -11.14 11.65
N ARG A 95 8.69 -11.49 12.94
CA ARG A 95 7.54 -11.62 13.85
C ARG A 95 6.80 -10.31 14.01
N ALA A 96 7.53 -9.20 14.20
CA ALA A 96 6.92 -7.88 14.34
C ALA A 96 6.17 -7.47 13.07
N LEU A 97 6.76 -7.67 11.88
CA LEU A 97 6.09 -7.44 10.61
C LEU A 97 4.78 -8.22 10.55
N TYR A 98 4.81 -9.54 10.74
CA TYR A 98 3.61 -10.37 10.67
C TYR A 98 2.57 -10.01 11.75
N ALA A 99 2.98 -9.83 13.00
CA ALA A 99 2.07 -9.55 14.11
C ALA A 99 1.30 -8.24 13.90
N ARG A 100 1.91 -7.27 13.22
CA ARG A 100 1.34 -5.94 13.01
C ARG A 100 0.54 -5.83 11.73
N THR A 101 1.03 -6.43 10.66
CA THR A 101 0.49 -6.23 9.31
C THR A 101 -0.26 -7.47 8.81
N GLY A 102 0.08 -8.66 9.32
CA GLY A 102 -0.38 -9.94 8.80
C GLY A 102 0.38 -10.39 7.53
N VAL A 103 1.38 -9.64 7.08
CA VAL A 103 2.19 -9.93 5.89
C VAL A 103 3.26 -10.96 6.25
N LEU A 104 3.44 -11.98 5.41
CA LEU A 104 4.47 -13.00 5.59
C LEU A 104 5.79 -12.62 4.87
N PRO A 105 6.95 -12.67 5.55
CA PRO A 105 8.26 -12.39 4.94
C PRO A 105 8.86 -13.65 4.30
N GLY A 106 8.37 -14.01 3.12
CA GLY A 106 8.85 -15.16 2.35
C GLY A 106 9.94 -14.83 1.34
N VAL A 107 10.25 -15.75 0.45
CA VAL A 107 11.24 -15.57 -0.62
C VAL A 107 10.60 -15.70 -2.00
N ASP A 108 11.22 -15.09 -2.99
CA ASP A 108 10.90 -15.28 -4.40
C ASP A 108 11.92 -16.24 -5.04
N THR A 109 11.42 -17.27 -5.71
CA THR A 109 12.21 -18.32 -6.39
C THR A 109 12.29 -18.17 -7.89
N THR A 110 11.72 -17.09 -8.42
CA THR A 110 11.91 -16.74 -9.83
C THR A 110 13.41 -16.60 -10.09
N THR A 111 13.90 -17.20 -11.18
CA THR A 111 15.35 -17.27 -11.48
C THR A 111 15.84 -16.10 -12.34
N SER A 112 14.92 -15.30 -12.88
CA SER A 112 15.26 -14.06 -13.58
C SER A 112 14.12 -13.04 -13.55
N HIS A 113 14.45 -11.77 -13.37
CA HIS A 113 13.50 -10.65 -13.48
C HIS A 113 13.97 -9.65 -14.54
N GLY A 114 13.21 -9.51 -15.61
CA GLY A 114 13.51 -8.55 -16.68
C GLY A 114 14.87 -8.77 -17.35
N THR A 115 15.40 -7.71 -17.97
CA THR A 115 16.69 -7.72 -18.65
C THR A 115 17.43 -6.39 -18.46
N TYR A 116 18.75 -6.43 -18.30
CA TYR A 116 19.62 -5.25 -18.36
C TYR A 116 20.51 -5.36 -19.61
N GLY A 117 20.41 -4.38 -20.52
CA GLY A 117 21.15 -4.41 -21.79
C GLY A 117 20.85 -5.66 -22.65
N GLY A 118 19.64 -6.22 -22.55
CA GLY A 118 19.23 -7.46 -23.22
C GLY A 118 19.67 -8.76 -22.54
N THR A 119 20.39 -8.69 -21.42
CA THR A 119 20.79 -9.87 -20.64
C THR A 119 19.80 -10.08 -19.48
N PRO A 120 19.25 -11.29 -19.29
CA PRO A 120 18.40 -11.59 -18.14
C PRO A 120 19.12 -11.31 -16.82
N ILE A 121 18.42 -10.65 -15.90
CA ILE A 121 18.96 -10.35 -14.57
C ILE A 121 18.68 -11.58 -13.72
N ALA A 122 19.75 -12.32 -13.40
CA ALA A 122 19.64 -13.54 -12.60
C ALA A 122 19.26 -13.19 -11.15
N THR A 123 18.37 -13.99 -10.57
CA THR A 123 17.83 -13.77 -9.23
C THR A 123 17.93 -15.03 -8.39
N GLN A 124 18.08 -14.85 -7.09
CA GLN A 124 18.18 -15.92 -6.10
C GLN A 124 17.29 -15.62 -4.90
N PRO A 125 16.60 -16.64 -4.33
CA PRO A 125 15.90 -16.50 -3.06
C PRO A 125 16.85 -16.02 -1.98
N ALA A 126 16.43 -15.04 -1.17
CA ALA A 126 17.24 -14.53 -0.08
C ALA A 126 16.33 -14.01 1.04
N LEU A 127 16.66 -14.33 2.29
CA LEU A 127 15.99 -13.73 3.45
C LEU A 127 16.69 -12.42 3.86
N PRO A 128 15.97 -11.43 4.41
CA PRO A 128 16.54 -10.21 4.95
C PRO A 128 17.15 -10.46 6.35
N VAL A 129 18.31 -11.11 6.37
CA VAL A 129 19.08 -11.48 7.58
C VAL A 129 20.45 -10.80 7.59
N GLY A 130 21.15 -10.82 8.71
CA GLY A 130 22.44 -10.16 8.88
C GLY A 130 22.35 -8.64 8.62
N ASP A 131 23.17 -8.13 7.70
CA ASP A 131 23.18 -6.69 7.37
C ASP A 131 21.85 -6.22 6.70
N ASP A 132 21.07 -7.14 6.12
CA ASP A 132 19.82 -6.82 5.43
C ASP A 132 18.60 -6.71 6.37
N ARG A 133 18.77 -6.99 7.67
CA ARG A 133 17.69 -6.85 8.68
C ARG A 133 17.03 -5.49 8.62
N GLN A 134 17.79 -4.46 8.26
CA GLN A 134 17.32 -3.09 8.13
C GLN A 134 16.14 -2.96 7.14
N HIS A 135 16.06 -3.80 6.10
CA HIS A 135 14.92 -3.82 5.17
C HIS A 135 13.62 -4.20 5.88
N LEU A 136 13.63 -5.16 6.81
CA LEU A 136 12.44 -5.51 7.60
C LEU A 136 11.99 -4.33 8.46
N ALA A 137 12.93 -3.62 9.09
CA ALA A 137 12.63 -2.44 9.89
C ALA A 137 12.00 -1.32 9.04
N TRP A 138 12.56 -1.03 7.85
CA TRP A 138 11.99 -0.06 6.92
C TRP A 138 10.60 -0.42 6.42
N LEU A 139 10.35 -1.71 6.14
CA LEU A 139 9.02 -2.20 5.77
C LEU A 139 8.01 -2.00 6.89
N ILE A 140 8.39 -2.33 8.14
CA ILE A 140 7.53 -2.12 9.30
C ILE A 140 7.16 -0.63 9.44
N ALA A 141 8.15 0.27 9.35
CA ALA A 141 7.94 1.71 9.43
C ALA A 141 7.05 2.23 8.28
N SER A 142 7.21 1.67 7.07
CA SER A 142 6.38 2.00 5.91
C SER A 142 4.90 1.68 6.18
N PHE A 143 4.59 0.47 6.67
CA PHE A 143 3.20 0.10 6.97
C PHE A 143 2.62 0.90 8.13
N GLU A 144 3.41 1.21 9.17
CA GLU A 144 3.00 2.14 10.22
C GLU A 144 2.57 3.47 9.64
N ARG A 145 3.39 4.00 8.74
CA ARG A 145 3.14 5.31 8.16
C ARG A 145 1.89 5.31 7.29
N TYR A 146 1.72 4.29 6.45
CA TYR A 146 0.48 4.13 5.68
C TYR A 146 -0.74 4.07 6.59
N GLU A 147 -0.70 3.29 7.67
CA GLU A 147 -1.81 3.16 8.60
C GLU A 147 -2.15 4.47 9.30
N GLN A 148 -1.15 5.24 9.73
CA GLN A 148 -1.36 6.55 10.35
C GLN A 148 -2.05 7.53 9.39
N VAL A 149 -1.55 7.64 8.16
CA VAL A 149 -2.12 8.51 7.12
C VAL A 149 -3.53 8.06 6.78
N PHE A 150 -3.71 6.77 6.44
CA PHE A 150 -5.00 6.26 5.99
C PHE A 150 -6.04 6.18 7.11
N ALA A 151 -5.66 6.06 8.38
CA ALA A 151 -6.62 6.18 9.48
C ALA A 151 -7.34 7.55 9.46
N ILE A 152 -6.60 8.62 9.13
CA ILE A 152 -7.17 9.97 8.99
C ILE A 152 -7.98 10.07 7.70
N LEU A 153 -7.48 9.56 6.57
CA LEU A 153 -8.20 9.59 5.30
C LEU A 153 -9.52 8.83 5.37
N VAL A 154 -9.52 7.60 5.89
CA VAL A 154 -10.73 6.78 6.08
C VAL A 154 -11.76 7.49 6.96
N ALA A 155 -11.32 8.20 8.00
CA ALA A 155 -12.24 8.92 8.88
C ALA A 155 -12.90 10.14 8.21
N ARG A 156 -12.29 10.68 7.15
CA ARG A 156 -12.76 11.87 6.42
C ARG A 156 -13.42 11.56 5.08
N ALA A 157 -13.18 10.38 4.52
CA ALA A 157 -13.62 10.04 3.18
C ALA A 157 -15.16 9.97 3.09
N PRO A 158 -15.77 10.58 2.05
CA PRO A 158 -17.23 10.57 1.90
C PRO A 158 -17.77 9.19 1.51
N ARG A 159 -16.94 8.34 0.90
CA ARG A 159 -17.22 6.93 0.62
C ARG A 159 -16.10 6.04 1.16
N PRO A 160 -16.34 4.72 1.35
CA PRO A 160 -15.28 3.80 1.71
C PRO A 160 -14.10 3.86 0.73
N ILE A 161 -12.88 3.97 1.26
CA ILE A 161 -11.64 3.82 0.51
C ILE A 161 -11.51 2.35 0.07
N ASP A 162 -11.28 2.11 -1.22
CA ASP A 162 -11.03 0.78 -1.81
C ASP A 162 -9.56 0.64 -2.22
N PHE A 163 -8.67 0.85 -1.25
CA PHE A 163 -7.23 0.67 -1.41
C PHE A 163 -6.71 -0.23 -0.29
N ARG A 164 -6.06 -1.34 -0.66
CA ARG A 164 -5.40 -2.26 0.29
C ARG A 164 -3.98 -1.79 0.51
N LEU A 165 -3.63 -1.60 1.78
CA LEU A 165 -2.33 -1.08 2.21
C LEU A 165 -1.29 -2.16 2.50
N ARG A 166 -1.60 -3.43 2.18
CA ARG A 166 -0.77 -4.57 2.54
C ARG A 166 -0.84 -5.64 1.45
N PRO A 167 0.31 -6.24 1.06
CA PRO A 167 0.29 -7.45 0.26
C PRO A 167 -0.12 -8.65 1.13
N ASP A 168 -0.26 -9.82 0.52
CA ASP A 168 -0.43 -11.08 1.23
C ASP A 168 0.92 -11.56 1.80
N ALA A 169 2.00 -11.37 1.03
CA ALA A 169 3.36 -11.71 1.42
C ALA A 169 4.40 -10.84 0.68
N PHE A 170 5.60 -10.80 1.23
CA PHE A 170 6.80 -10.46 0.48
C PHE A 170 7.47 -11.73 -0.07
N GLY A 171 8.05 -11.60 -1.25
CA GLY A 171 9.03 -12.54 -1.80
C GLY A 171 10.38 -11.88 -1.89
N PHE A 172 11.23 -12.03 -0.87
CA PHE A 172 12.57 -11.48 -0.88
C PHE A 172 13.49 -12.26 -1.82
N PHE A 173 14.29 -11.54 -2.59
CA PHE A 173 15.31 -12.10 -3.48
C PHE A 173 16.51 -11.16 -3.59
N ARG A 174 17.57 -11.65 -4.23
CA ARG A 174 18.78 -10.89 -4.55
C ARG A 174 19.18 -11.07 -6.00
N THR A 175 19.86 -10.08 -6.55
CA THR A 175 20.48 -10.11 -7.88
C THR A 175 22.00 -10.29 -7.82
N GLY A 176 22.61 -10.19 -6.63
CA GLY A 176 24.06 -10.33 -6.38
C GLY A 176 24.87 -9.09 -6.78
N THR A 177 24.23 -8.15 -7.48
CA THR A 177 24.72 -6.80 -7.82
C THR A 177 23.53 -5.86 -7.84
N GLN A 178 23.76 -4.56 -7.59
CA GLN A 178 22.70 -3.56 -7.65
C GLN A 178 22.05 -3.54 -9.04
N ALA A 179 20.78 -3.95 -9.11
CA ALA A 179 20.07 -4.12 -10.37
C ALA A 179 18.56 -3.91 -10.19
N TYR A 180 17.92 -3.39 -11.24
CA TYR A 180 16.48 -3.31 -11.32
C TYR A 180 15.87 -4.68 -11.65
N PRO A 181 14.60 -4.94 -11.30
CA PRO A 181 13.74 -4.08 -10.51
C PRO A 181 14.15 -4.05 -9.02
N SER A 182 13.87 -2.95 -8.33
CA SER A 182 13.98 -2.90 -6.87
C SER A 182 12.86 -3.69 -6.20
N ALA A 183 11.66 -3.65 -6.78
CA ALA A 183 10.51 -4.41 -6.34
C ALA A 183 9.57 -4.68 -7.52
N TRP A 184 8.61 -5.58 -7.33
CA TRP A 184 7.50 -5.82 -8.27
C TRP A 184 6.25 -6.25 -7.50
N GLY A 185 5.05 -5.94 -8.02
CA GLY A 185 3.77 -6.30 -7.42
C GLY A 185 2.91 -7.14 -8.34
N GLN A 186 2.63 -8.40 -7.97
CA GLN A 186 1.71 -9.26 -8.72
C GLN A 186 1.09 -10.35 -7.85
N GLY A 187 -0.17 -10.70 -8.13
CA GLY A 187 -0.80 -11.90 -7.57
C GLY A 187 -0.86 -11.91 -6.05
N GLY A 188 -1.00 -10.73 -5.44
CA GLY A 188 -1.01 -10.52 -3.99
C GLY A 188 0.37 -10.49 -3.32
N VAL A 189 1.47 -10.63 -4.07
CA VAL A 189 2.83 -10.64 -3.53
C VAL A 189 3.57 -9.39 -4.00
N VAL A 190 4.40 -8.83 -3.12
CA VAL A 190 5.45 -7.89 -3.52
C VAL A 190 6.79 -8.62 -3.51
N GLY A 191 7.40 -8.77 -4.67
CA GLY A 191 8.80 -9.18 -4.76
C GLY A 191 9.70 -8.04 -4.32
N TYR A 192 10.67 -8.33 -3.48
CA TYR A 192 11.56 -7.33 -2.89
C TYR A 192 13.02 -7.70 -3.16
N ASN A 193 13.69 -6.91 -3.99
CA ASN A 193 15.12 -7.09 -4.24
C ASN A 193 15.92 -6.46 -3.11
N LEU A 194 16.67 -7.27 -2.37
CA LEU A 194 17.56 -6.77 -1.32
C LEU A 194 18.75 -5.99 -1.92
N ASP A 195 19.11 -6.25 -3.18
CA ASP A 195 20.08 -5.45 -3.94
C ASP A 195 19.40 -4.34 -4.77
N GLY A 196 18.15 -4.00 -4.46
CA GLY A 196 17.34 -3.06 -5.22
C GLY A 196 17.93 -1.63 -5.17
N PRO A 197 18.19 -0.99 -6.32
CA PRO A 197 18.83 0.33 -6.36
C PRO A 197 18.05 1.46 -5.71
N LEU A 198 16.73 1.32 -5.56
CA LEU A 198 15.88 2.30 -4.89
C LEU A 198 15.86 2.10 -3.36
N HIS A 199 16.34 0.97 -2.83
CA HIS A 199 16.24 0.69 -1.40
C HIS A 199 17.40 1.30 -0.60
N THR A 200 17.61 2.62 -0.73
CA THR A 200 18.76 3.31 -0.11
C THR A 200 18.48 3.79 1.32
N ASN A 201 17.21 4.02 1.65
CA ASN A 201 16.77 4.49 2.94
C ASN A 201 15.28 4.15 3.18
N GLU A 202 14.79 4.41 4.39
CA GLU A 202 13.40 4.14 4.79
C GLU A 202 12.36 4.82 3.88
N ARG A 203 12.61 6.07 3.48
CA ARG A 203 11.67 6.84 2.66
C ARG A 203 11.55 6.24 1.26
N ASP A 204 12.66 5.87 0.65
CA ASP A 204 12.63 5.29 -0.69
C ASP A 204 11.95 3.92 -0.71
N VAL A 205 12.15 3.11 0.35
CA VAL A 205 11.41 1.85 0.54
C VAL A 205 9.92 2.11 0.69
N LEU A 206 9.54 3.10 1.51
CA LEU A 206 8.15 3.48 1.69
C LEU A 206 7.50 3.87 0.36
N GLU A 207 8.16 4.67 -0.47
CA GLU A 207 7.59 5.09 -1.75
C GLU A 207 7.53 3.91 -2.74
N THR A 208 8.59 3.10 -2.82
CA THR A 208 8.65 1.90 -3.67
C THR A 208 7.54 0.91 -3.32
N ILE A 209 7.33 0.61 -2.03
CA ILE A 209 6.29 -0.33 -1.62
C ILE A 209 4.88 0.22 -1.88
N PHE A 210 4.66 1.53 -1.73
CA PHE A 210 3.36 2.11 -2.03
C PHE A 210 3.02 2.00 -3.52
N HIS A 211 4.03 2.19 -4.39
CA HIS A 211 3.93 1.95 -5.83
C HIS A 211 3.53 0.50 -6.13
N GLU A 212 4.24 -0.48 -5.57
CA GLU A 212 3.92 -1.90 -5.79
C GLU A 212 2.56 -2.32 -5.21
N LEU A 213 2.15 -1.71 -4.10
CA LEU A 213 0.80 -1.89 -3.56
C LEU A 213 -0.26 -1.40 -4.56
N PHE A 214 -0.02 -0.33 -5.31
CA PHE A 214 -0.95 0.10 -6.34
C PHE A 214 -1.12 -0.98 -7.41
N HIS A 215 -0.04 -1.59 -7.90
CA HIS A 215 -0.14 -2.69 -8.89
C HIS A 215 -1.04 -3.83 -8.40
N LEU A 216 -0.93 -4.22 -7.13
CA LEU A 216 -1.82 -5.22 -6.52
C LEU A 216 -3.29 -4.75 -6.43
N ASN A 217 -3.51 -3.46 -6.22
CA ASN A 217 -4.84 -2.86 -6.19
C ASN A 217 -5.46 -2.75 -7.58
N ASP A 218 -4.66 -2.42 -8.59
CA ASP A 218 -5.05 -2.36 -10.00
C ASP A 218 -5.46 -3.74 -10.52
N GLU A 219 -4.66 -4.78 -10.22
CA GLU A 219 -4.98 -6.18 -10.54
C GLU A 219 -6.30 -6.61 -9.89
N ARG A 220 -6.53 -6.27 -8.61
CA ARG A 220 -7.79 -6.59 -7.91
C ARG A 220 -9.01 -5.98 -8.60
N ARG A 221 -8.84 -4.82 -9.25
CA ARG A 221 -9.90 -4.12 -9.98
C ARG A 221 -9.94 -4.49 -11.47
N GLY A 222 -9.25 -5.56 -11.87
CA GLY A 222 -9.29 -6.08 -13.23
C GLY A 222 -8.45 -5.29 -14.23
N GLY A 223 -7.37 -4.65 -13.78
CA GLY A 223 -6.55 -3.77 -14.63
C GLY A 223 -7.24 -2.43 -14.88
N TRP A 224 -7.67 -1.79 -13.80
CA TRP A 224 -8.40 -0.52 -13.85
C TRP A 224 -7.68 0.53 -14.67
N SER A 225 -6.36 0.68 -14.47
CA SER A 225 -5.49 1.67 -15.12
C SER A 225 -5.65 1.67 -16.65
N ALA A 226 -5.67 0.49 -17.27
CA ALA A 226 -5.84 0.36 -18.71
C ALA A 226 -7.19 0.93 -19.19
N SER A 227 -8.28 0.60 -18.48
CA SER A 227 -9.61 1.08 -18.84
C SER A 227 -9.86 2.55 -18.46
N ALA A 228 -9.32 2.99 -17.34
CA ALA A 228 -9.60 4.29 -16.75
C ALA A 228 -8.63 5.36 -17.20
N LEU A 229 -7.40 5.04 -17.58
CA LEU A 229 -6.37 6.03 -17.92
C LEU A 229 -5.73 5.77 -19.30
N GLY A 230 -5.97 4.62 -19.94
CA GLY A 230 -5.30 4.22 -21.18
C GLY A 230 -5.36 5.26 -22.30
N GLU A 231 -6.56 5.73 -22.67
CA GLU A 231 -6.70 6.73 -23.74
C GLU A 231 -6.01 8.06 -23.42
N LEU A 232 -6.05 8.47 -22.15
CA LEU A 232 -5.42 9.70 -21.67
C LEU A 232 -3.89 9.57 -21.73
N PHE A 233 -3.36 8.47 -21.20
CA PHE A 233 -1.93 8.17 -21.21
C PHE A 233 -1.37 8.10 -22.64
N GLU A 234 -2.04 7.37 -23.53
CA GLU A 234 -1.65 7.29 -24.94
C GLU A 234 -1.76 8.65 -25.65
N GLY A 235 -2.71 9.50 -25.23
CA GLY A 235 -2.80 10.89 -25.68
C GLY A 235 -1.55 11.70 -25.31
N ILE A 236 -1.10 11.61 -24.06
CA ILE A 236 0.13 12.25 -23.58
C ILE A 236 1.35 11.74 -24.34
N VAL A 237 1.50 10.41 -24.45
CA VAL A 237 2.63 9.78 -25.18
C VAL A 237 2.68 10.25 -26.63
N ARG A 238 1.54 10.29 -27.34
CA ARG A 238 1.49 10.81 -28.71
C ARG A 238 1.81 12.30 -28.81
N ARG A 239 1.35 13.10 -27.84
CA ARG A 239 1.58 14.55 -27.80
C ARG A 239 3.05 14.88 -27.57
N CYS A 240 3.68 14.24 -26.60
CA CYS A 240 5.06 14.53 -26.21
C CYS A 240 6.10 13.79 -27.06
N GLY A 241 5.77 12.61 -27.60
CA GLY A 241 6.70 11.81 -28.40
C GLY A 241 7.93 11.39 -27.61
N ARG A 242 9.02 12.16 -27.75
CA ARG A 242 10.31 11.96 -27.06
C ARG A 242 10.78 13.21 -26.30
N ASP A 243 9.93 14.23 -26.19
CA ASP A 243 10.25 15.47 -25.51
C ASP A 243 10.16 15.28 -23.99
N ASP A 244 11.32 15.25 -23.33
CA ASP A 244 11.45 15.12 -21.88
C ASP A 244 10.81 16.30 -21.13
N GLY A 245 10.92 17.52 -21.66
CA GLY A 245 10.30 18.70 -21.07
C GLY A 245 8.78 18.60 -21.10
N CYS A 246 8.23 18.12 -22.22
CA CYS A 246 6.79 17.87 -22.35
C CYS A 246 6.31 16.81 -21.35
N PHE A 247 7.03 15.70 -21.19
CA PHE A 247 6.65 14.67 -20.22
C PHE A 247 6.66 15.18 -18.77
N GLY A 248 7.54 16.13 -18.45
CA GLY A 248 7.59 16.75 -17.12
C GLY A 248 6.29 17.42 -16.69
N ASP A 249 5.51 17.97 -17.61
CA ASP A 249 4.22 18.60 -17.30
C ASP A 249 3.14 17.56 -16.87
N PHE A 250 3.34 16.30 -17.22
CA PHE A 250 2.38 15.21 -16.98
C PHE A 250 2.87 14.16 -15.99
N ALA A 251 4.15 14.16 -15.63
CA ALA A 251 4.73 13.17 -14.75
C ALA A 251 4.17 13.34 -13.31
N PRO A 252 3.57 12.29 -12.71
CA PRO A 252 3.10 12.39 -11.33
C PRO A 252 4.24 12.54 -10.33
N HIS A 253 5.42 12.04 -10.70
CA HIS A 253 6.62 12.01 -9.87
C HIS A 253 7.89 12.24 -10.71
N ASP A 254 8.95 12.67 -10.05
CA ASP A 254 10.26 12.94 -10.67
C ASP A 254 11.12 11.66 -10.82
N THR A 255 10.53 10.47 -10.65
CA THR A 255 11.21 9.20 -10.86
C THR A 255 11.62 9.08 -12.32
N ARG A 256 12.90 8.86 -12.60
CA ARG A 256 13.44 8.77 -13.96
C ARG A 256 14.26 7.51 -14.15
N VAL A 257 14.21 6.96 -15.37
CA VAL A 257 15.12 5.90 -15.80
C VAL A 257 16.53 6.50 -15.98
N PRO A 258 17.61 5.86 -15.52
CA PRO A 258 18.97 6.35 -15.75
C PRO A 258 19.24 6.59 -17.24
N ASN A 259 19.65 7.81 -17.60
CA ASN A 259 19.82 8.28 -18.98
C ASN A 259 18.55 8.29 -19.85
N GLY A 260 17.38 8.20 -19.22
CA GLY A 260 16.07 8.21 -19.87
C GLY A 260 15.19 9.38 -19.42
N THR A 261 13.89 9.21 -19.59
CA THR A 261 12.87 10.18 -19.15
C THR A 261 12.16 9.69 -17.87
N TYR A 262 11.05 10.34 -17.52
CA TYR A 262 10.19 9.96 -16.42
C TYR A 262 9.73 8.52 -16.57
N TYR A 263 9.81 7.77 -15.47
CA TYR A 263 9.61 6.33 -15.41
C TYR A 263 8.39 5.82 -16.18
N PRO A 264 7.17 6.38 -16.04
CA PRO A 264 6.01 5.85 -16.76
C PRO A 264 6.01 6.14 -18.27
N PHE A 265 6.88 7.02 -18.77
CA PHE A 265 6.90 7.45 -20.17
C PHE A 265 8.13 6.94 -20.95
N ASP A 266 9.17 6.49 -20.25
CA ASP A 266 10.40 5.98 -20.84
C ASP A 266 10.17 4.71 -21.66
N GLU A 267 10.82 4.59 -22.82
CA GLU A 267 10.57 3.47 -23.75
C GLU A 267 10.77 2.09 -23.09
N ALA A 268 11.64 1.97 -22.06
CA ALA A 268 11.87 0.72 -21.36
C ALA A 268 10.76 0.33 -20.37
N THR A 269 10.00 1.31 -19.88
CA THR A 269 9.03 1.16 -18.77
C THR A 269 7.66 1.74 -19.09
N ARG A 270 7.45 2.20 -20.33
CA ARG A 270 6.24 2.87 -20.79
C ARG A 270 5.03 1.96 -20.65
N ASP A 271 4.22 2.24 -19.64
CA ASP A 271 2.99 1.53 -19.37
C ASP A 271 2.04 2.41 -18.56
N VAL A 272 0.76 2.42 -18.93
CA VAL A 272 -0.28 3.13 -18.18
C VAL A 272 -0.40 2.63 -16.74
N ARG A 273 -0.04 1.36 -16.48
CA ARG A 273 0.02 0.78 -15.13
C ARG A 273 1.08 1.49 -14.28
N GLU A 274 2.27 1.74 -14.83
CA GLU A 274 3.31 2.50 -14.12
C GLU A 274 2.89 3.97 -13.92
N TYR A 275 2.22 4.59 -14.91
CA TYR A 275 1.67 5.93 -14.74
C TYR A 275 0.65 6.01 -13.60
N ALA A 276 -0.24 5.02 -13.51
CA ALA A 276 -1.26 4.95 -12.48
C ALA A 276 -0.66 4.68 -11.08
N ALA A 277 0.40 3.86 -11.00
CA ALA A 277 1.12 3.59 -9.76
C ALA A 277 1.86 4.84 -9.25
N GLU A 278 2.56 5.56 -10.13
CA GLU A 278 3.18 6.85 -9.81
C GLU A 278 2.14 7.91 -9.42
N LEU A 279 0.96 7.91 -10.04
CA LEU A 279 -0.15 8.79 -9.67
C LEU A 279 -0.70 8.48 -8.27
N ALA A 280 -0.82 7.21 -7.91
CA ALA A 280 -1.24 6.80 -6.56
C ALA A 280 -0.19 7.15 -5.50
N LEU A 281 1.09 6.96 -5.83
CA LEU A 281 2.18 7.42 -4.98
C LEU A 281 2.12 8.94 -4.79
N ARG A 282 1.91 9.71 -5.87
CA ARG A 282 1.74 11.16 -5.80
C ARG A 282 0.57 11.57 -4.90
N TYR A 283 -0.57 10.87 -4.99
CA TYR A 283 -1.70 11.06 -4.08
C TYR A 283 -1.27 10.89 -2.62
N PHE A 284 -0.60 9.78 -2.30
CA PHE A 284 -0.11 9.51 -0.95
C PHE A 284 0.83 10.61 -0.45
N ARG A 285 1.84 11.00 -1.25
CA ARG A 285 2.84 12.03 -0.87
C ARG A 285 2.19 13.38 -0.56
N GLU A 286 1.26 13.84 -1.42
CA GLU A 286 0.58 15.12 -1.19
C GLU A 286 -0.28 15.08 0.09
N HIS A 287 -1.03 14.00 0.30
CA HIS A 287 -1.90 13.88 1.48
C HIS A 287 -1.10 13.74 2.76
N GLU A 288 0.00 12.99 2.71
CA GLU A 288 0.95 12.89 3.81
C GLU A 288 1.52 14.25 4.20
N ALA A 289 2.05 15.01 3.23
CA ALA A 289 2.60 16.33 3.48
C ALA A 289 1.56 17.31 4.03
N ILE A 290 0.33 17.28 3.53
CA ILE A 290 -0.78 18.09 4.07
C ILE A 290 -1.04 17.75 5.54
N LEU A 291 -1.08 16.46 5.88
CA LEU A 291 -1.33 16.00 7.25
C LEU A 291 -0.18 16.34 8.19
N ASP A 292 1.05 16.38 7.69
CA ASP A 292 2.23 16.80 8.44
C ASP A 292 2.39 18.33 8.52
N GLY A 293 1.57 19.09 7.78
CA GLY A 293 1.72 20.55 7.67
C GLY A 293 2.99 20.98 6.92
N THR A 294 3.51 20.12 6.05
CA THR A 294 4.68 20.38 5.22
C THR A 294 4.27 21.20 3.98
N PRO A 295 5.01 22.26 3.60
CA PRO A 295 4.74 23.00 2.38
C PRO A 295 4.76 22.09 1.15
N LEU A 296 3.76 22.25 0.29
CA LEU A 296 3.66 21.54 -0.98
C LEU A 296 3.83 22.49 -2.15
N GLU A 297 4.42 21.96 -3.22
CA GLU A 297 4.25 22.47 -4.58
C GLU A 297 2.75 22.58 -4.93
N PRO A 298 2.37 23.32 -5.99
CA PRO A 298 1.01 23.25 -6.51
C PRO A 298 0.53 21.79 -6.67
N PRO A 299 -0.70 21.45 -6.22
CA PRO A 299 -1.22 20.11 -6.35
C PRO A 299 -1.11 19.60 -7.79
N PHE A 300 -0.73 18.34 -7.96
CA PHE A 300 -0.52 17.73 -9.28
C PHE A 300 -1.70 17.97 -10.24
N LYS A 301 -2.93 17.82 -9.72
CA LYS A 301 -4.19 18.03 -10.45
C LYS A 301 -4.33 19.43 -11.08
N CYS A 302 -3.53 20.40 -10.65
CA CYS A 302 -3.57 21.78 -11.12
C CYS A 302 -2.58 22.10 -12.24
N GLY A 303 -1.75 21.14 -12.67
CA GLY A 303 -0.78 21.34 -13.74
C GLY A 303 -1.39 21.40 -15.15
N SER A 304 -2.32 20.50 -15.44
CA SER A 304 -2.98 20.38 -16.75
C SER A 304 -4.38 19.77 -16.63
N GLU A 305 -5.16 19.84 -17.70
CA GLU A 305 -6.46 19.18 -17.77
C GLU A 305 -6.31 17.65 -17.70
N GLU A 306 -5.28 17.10 -18.34
CA GLU A 306 -4.95 15.68 -18.28
C GLU A 306 -4.62 15.25 -16.85
N ASN A 307 -3.82 16.03 -16.10
CA ASN A 307 -3.49 15.74 -14.70
C ASN A 307 -4.75 15.79 -13.82
N ARG A 308 -5.62 16.78 -14.04
CA ARG A 308 -6.91 16.90 -13.33
C ARG A 308 -7.78 15.67 -13.53
N VAL A 309 -7.97 15.25 -14.78
CA VAL A 309 -8.81 14.10 -15.14
C VAL A 309 -8.23 12.79 -14.58
N ALA A 310 -6.91 12.59 -14.70
CA ALA A 310 -6.26 11.40 -14.15
C ALA A 310 -6.42 11.32 -12.63
N TRP A 311 -6.18 12.44 -11.95
CA TRP A 311 -6.33 12.57 -10.50
C TRP A 311 -7.75 12.28 -10.03
N GLU A 312 -8.76 12.89 -10.65
CA GLU A 312 -10.17 12.69 -10.30
C GLU A 312 -10.58 11.22 -10.40
N ARG A 313 -10.19 10.53 -11.47
CA ARG A 313 -10.49 9.10 -11.66
C ARG A 313 -9.87 8.25 -10.55
N LEU A 314 -8.60 8.48 -10.23
CA LEU A 314 -7.91 7.77 -9.15
C LEU A 314 -8.59 8.02 -7.79
N VAL A 315 -8.87 9.29 -7.47
CA VAL A 315 -9.50 9.69 -6.20
C VAL A 315 -10.91 9.09 -6.06
N GLU A 316 -11.68 9.08 -7.14
CA GLU A 316 -13.03 8.54 -7.14
C GLU A 316 -13.04 7.02 -6.91
N ASP A 317 -12.15 6.28 -7.59
CA ASP A 317 -12.20 4.82 -7.60
C ASP A 317 -11.46 4.15 -6.45
N PHE A 318 -10.38 4.75 -5.94
CA PHE A 318 -9.59 4.16 -4.85
C PHE A 318 -9.76 4.89 -3.52
N PHE A 319 -9.87 6.21 -3.53
CA PHE A 319 -9.77 7.02 -2.30
C PHE A 319 -11.10 7.60 -1.84
N GLY A 320 -12.21 7.00 -2.28
CA GLY A 320 -13.55 7.31 -1.80
C GLY A 320 -14.01 8.72 -2.14
N GLY A 321 -13.39 9.40 -3.11
CA GLY A 321 -13.66 10.79 -3.45
C GLY A 321 -12.99 11.82 -2.53
N LEU A 322 -12.08 11.39 -1.63
CA LEU A 322 -11.40 12.31 -0.73
C LEU A 322 -10.13 12.89 -1.37
N ASP A 323 -10.12 14.20 -1.51
CA ASP A 323 -8.94 14.97 -1.88
C ASP A 323 -8.75 16.11 -0.88
N LEU A 324 -7.66 16.08 -0.12
CA LEU A 324 -7.30 17.11 0.85
C LEU A 324 -6.51 18.26 0.20
N SER A 325 -6.03 18.09 -1.03
CA SER A 325 -5.27 19.12 -1.73
C SER A 325 -6.15 20.34 -2.03
N ARG A 326 -5.54 21.54 -1.96
CA ARG A 326 -6.25 22.79 -2.24
C ARG A 326 -6.86 22.79 -3.64
N ASP A 327 -7.92 23.57 -3.81
CA ASP A 327 -8.48 23.84 -5.13
C ASP A 327 -7.45 24.54 -6.02
N CYS A 328 -7.53 24.26 -7.32
CA CYS A 328 -6.72 24.96 -8.30
C CYS A 328 -7.13 26.42 -8.37
N ALA A 329 -6.16 27.32 -8.35
CA ALA A 329 -6.46 28.73 -8.56
C ALA A 329 -7.18 28.88 -9.90
N ALA A 330 -8.30 29.59 -9.93
CA ALA A 330 -8.91 29.97 -11.19
C ALA A 330 -7.84 30.70 -12.01
N GLY A 331 -7.43 30.12 -13.15
CA GLY A 331 -6.57 30.82 -14.09
C GLY A 331 -7.19 32.18 -14.43
N PRO A 332 -6.40 33.17 -14.88
CA PRO A 332 -6.94 34.47 -15.25
C PRO A 332 -8.11 34.26 -16.20
N SER A 333 -9.30 34.67 -15.77
CA SER A 333 -10.53 34.59 -16.56
C SER A 333 -10.25 35.21 -17.92
N ALA A 334 -10.42 34.42 -19.00
CA ALA A 334 -10.38 34.95 -20.35
C ALA A 334 -11.29 36.20 -20.41
N PRO A 335 -10.81 37.33 -20.98
CA PRO A 335 -11.63 38.53 -21.04
C PRO A 335 -12.92 38.17 -21.77
N ARG A 336 -14.06 38.37 -21.09
CA ARG A 336 -15.37 38.26 -21.74
C ARG A 336 -15.39 39.33 -22.81
N GLY A 337 -15.29 38.90 -24.07
CA GLY A 337 -15.42 39.77 -25.22
C GLY A 337 -16.75 40.50 -25.14
N SER A 338 -16.67 41.83 -25.13
CA SER A 338 -17.76 42.77 -25.33
C SER A 338 -18.11 42.90 -26.80
#